data_AF-A0A1F8TAD6-F1
#
_entry.id   AF-A0A1F8TAD6-F1
#
_cell.length_a   1.000
_cell.length_b   1.000
_cell.length_c   1.000
_cell.angle_alpha   90.00
_cell.angle_beta   90.00
_cell.angle_gamma   90.00
#
_symmetry.space_group_name_H-M   'P 1'
#
loop_
_entity.id
_entity.type
_entity.pdbx_description
1 polymer ?
#
loop_
_entity_poly.entity_id
_entity_poly.type
_entity_poly.pdbx_seq_one_letter_code
_entity_poly.pdbx_strand_id
1 'polypeptide(L)'
;MPGGLKTVSQAPSPSQSAEVKRSESAASRNVTRRAAERWLLGGLLGLAAALVLSGIANIALARDSGCRQDARAARWGQRLSRCFSDVTRWEVEALARGPAAVGEPGEGSIASWLAVPLVYSAIGGVLAQLSLRKALVGGLIVQLVLLGVLAAMAFFSVYVG
;
A
#
# COMPACT_ATOMS: atom_id res chain seq x y z
N MET A 1 -16.48 20.92 -70.84
CA MET A 1 -16.64 22.09 -69.95
C MET A 1 -16.43 21.64 -68.51
N PRO A 2 -15.62 22.37 -67.72
CA PRO A 2 -15.15 21.96 -66.40
C PRO A 2 -16.17 22.35 -65.31
N GLY A 3 -16.15 21.65 -64.17
CA GLY A 3 -17.04 21.98 -63.05
C GLY A 3 -16.65 21.30 -61.74
N GLY A 4 -15.34 21.13 -61.49
CA GLY A 4 -14.84 20.69 -60.18
C GLY A 4 -15.00 21.82 -59.16
N LEU A 5 -16.08 21.80 -58.40
CA LEU A 5 -16.28 22.64 -57.22
C LEU A 5 -15.25 22.23 -56.16
N LYS A 6 -14.14 23.00 -56.10
CA LYS A 6 -13.23 23.04 -54.96
C LYS A 6 -14.05 23.38 -53.72
N THR A 7 -14.15 22.45 -52.79
CA THR A 7 -14.55 22.75 -51.42
C THR A 7 -13.53 23.72 -50.84
N VAL A 8 -13.94 24.97 -50.68
CA VAL A 8 -13.19 25.98 -49.94
C VAL A 8 -13.04 25.43 -48.52
N SER A 9 -11.81 25.05 -48.14
CA SER A 9 -11.45 24.82 -46.74
C SER A 9 -11.64 26.13 -45.99
N GLN A 10 -12.83 26.30 -45.44
CA GLN A 10 -13.20 27.40 -44.58
C GLN A 10 -12.28 27.34 -43.35
N ALA A 11 -11.39 28.32 -43.22
CA ALA A 11 -10.55 28.44 -42.03
C ALA A 11 -11.47 28.49 -40.80
N PRO A 12 -11.20 27.68 -39.75
CA PRO A 12 -12.08 27.62 -38.59
C PRO A 12 -12.23 29.02 -37.99
N SER A 13 -13.47 29.44 -37.74
CA SER A 13 -13.73 30.76 -37.20
C SER A 13 -13.01 30.90 -35.84
N PRO A 14 -12.56 32.11 -35.46
CA PRO A 14 -11.91 32.33 -34.16
C PRO A 14 -12.83 31.93 -32.98
N SER A 15 -14.16 32.00 -33.16
CA SER A 15 -15.13 31.49 -32.19
C SER A 15 -15.10 29.96 -32.05
N GLN A 16 -15.04 29.21 -33.14
CA GLN A 16 -14.93 27.74 -33.11
C GLN A 16 -13.59 27.30 -32.49
N SER A 17 -12.50 28.00 -32.80
CA SER A 17 -11.19 27.72 -32.21
C SER A 17 -11.14 27.99 -30.69
N ALA A 18 -11.85 29.03 -30.21
CA ALA A 18 -11.97 29.32 -28.79
C ALA A 18 -12.84 28.30 -28.05
N GLU A 19 -13.90 27.81 -28.69
CA GLU A 19 -14.82 26.82 -28.13
C GLU A 19 -14.19 25.42 -28.07
N VAL A 20 -13.42 25.04 -29.08
CA VAL A 20 -12.58 23.82 -29.06
C VAL A 20 -11.52 23.89 -27.97
N LYS A 21 -10.81 25.02 -27.81
CA LYS A 21 -9.84 25.18 -26.71
C LYS A 21 -10.50 25.12 -25.33
N ARG A 22 -11.72 25.66 -25.18
CA ARG A 22 -12.50 25.54 -23.93
C ARG A 22 -12.95 24.11 -23.66
N SER A 23 -13.42 23.38 -24.69
CA SER A 23 -13.87 22.00 -24.54
C SER A 23 -12.69 21.07 -24.21
N GLU A 24 -11.52 21.30 -24.81
CA GLU A 24 -10.28 20.59 -24.52
C GLU A 24 -9.76 20.89 -23.10
N SER A 25 -9.83 22.15 -22.67
CA SER A 25 -9.53 22.55 -21.27
C SER A 25 -10.49 21.93 -20.25
N ALA A 26 -11.78 21.84 -20.59
CA ALA A 26 -12.79 21.23 -19.73
C ALA A 26 -12.63 19.70 -19.68
N ALA A 27 -12.37 19.05 -20.81
CA ALA A 27 -12.09 17.62 -20.87
C ALA A 27 -10.81 17.28 -20.10
N SER A 28 -9.75 18.07 -20.24
CA SER A 28 -8.50 17.91 -19.49
C SER A 28 -8.72 18.01 -17.98
N ARG A 29 -9.46 19.03 -17.50
CA ARG A 29 -9.83 19.16 -16.07
C ARG A 29 -10.66 17.98 -15.56
N ASN A 30 -11.55 17.43 -16.37
CA ASN A 30 -12.35 16.28 -15.99
C ASN A 30 -11.51 15.00 -15.90
N VAL A 31 -10.52 14.83 -16.78
CA VAL A 31 -9.59 13.70 -16.75
C VAL A 31 -8.69 13.77 -15.52
N THR A 32 -8.13 14.95 -15.20
CA THR A 32 -7.29 15.12 -14.01
C THR A 32 -8.07 14.91 -12.72
N ARG A 33 -9.31 15.40 -12.63
CA ARG A 33 -10.19 15.15 -11.48
C ARG A 33 -10.50 13.66 -11.30
N ARG A 34 -10.84 12.94 -12.36
CA ARG A 34 -11.10 11.49 -12.29
C ARG A 34 -9.84 10.70 -11.90
N ALA A 35 -8.68 11.12 -12.37
CA ALA A 35 -7.40 10.51 -11.97
C ALA A 35 -7.10 10.74 -10.48
N ALA A 36 -7.33 11.96 -9.99
CA ALA A 36 -7.16 12.30 -8.58
C ALA A 36 -8.16 11.54 -7.67
N GLU A 37 -9.43 11.43 -8.07
CA GLU A 37 -10.45 10.67 -7.35
C GLU A 37 -10.07 9.18 -7.26
N ARG A 38 -9.59 8.58 -8.36
CA ARG A 38 -9.12 7.17 -8.34
C ARG A 38 -7.90 6.97 -7.46
N TRP A 39 -6.96 7.92 -7.50
CA TRP A 39 -5.77 7.85 -6.64
C TRP A 39 -6.14 7.95 -5.16
N LEU A 40 -7.07 8.84 -4.80
CA LEU A 40 -7.60 8.95 -3.43
C LEU A 40 -8.32 7.68 -2.98
N LEU A 41 -9.21 7.13 -3.81
CA LEU A 41 -9.91 5.89 -3.51
C LEU A 41 -8.94 4.72 -3.33
N GLY A 42 -7.94 4.63 -4.23
CA GLY A 42 -6.87 3.65 -4.13
C GLY A 42 -6.06 3.78 -2.85
N GLY A 43 -5.67 5.00 -2.50
CA GLY A 43 -4.90 5.26 -1.28
C GLY A 43 -5.67 4.97 -0.01
N LEU A 44 -6.96 5.33 0.05
CA LEU A 44 -7.83 5.00 1.17
C LEU A 44 -8.02 3.49 1.32
N LEU A 45 -8.17 2.76 0.22
CA LEU A 45 -8.25 1.29 0.24
C LEU A 45 -6.93 0.66 0.72
N GLY A 46 -5.80 1.16 0.26
CA GLY A 46 -4.47 0.72 0.72
C GLY A 46 -4.28 0.96 2.21
N LEU A 47 -4.64 2.16 2.68
CA LEU A 47 -4.58 2.52 4.10
C LEU A 47 -5.48 1.63 4.96
N ALA A 48 -6.72 1.37 4.51
CA ALA A 48 -7.64 0.47 5.20
C ALA A 48 -7.07 -0.95 5.30
N ALA A 49 -6.50 -1.47 4.21
CA ALA A 49 -5.87 -2.79 4.20
C ALA A 49 -4.70 -2.87 5.19
N ALA A 50 -3.86 -1.83 5.26
CA ALA A 50 -2.74 -1.78 6.21
C ALA A 50 -3.20 -1.73 7.67
N LEU A 51 -4.26 -0.99 7.98
CA LEU A 51 -4.82 -0.94 9.33
C LEU A 51 -5.40 -2.30 9.75
N VAL A 52 -6.06 -3.00 8.82
CA VAL A 52 -6.56 -4.36 9.07
C VAL A 52 -5.39 -5.31 9.34
N LEU A 53 -4.34 -5.27 8.52
CA LEU A 53 -3.14 -6.10 8.70
C LEU A 53 -2.43 -5.80 10.03
N SER A 54 -2.29 -4.52 10.40
CA SER A 54 -1.72 -4.10 11.69
C SER A 54 -2.56 -4.60 12.86
N GLY A 55 -3.89 -4.51 12.77
CA GLY A 55 -4.80 -5.05 13.79
C GLY A 55 -4.67 -6.57 13.98
N ILE A 56 -4.62 -7.32 12.87
CA ILE A 56 -4.41 -8.78 12.89
C ILE A 56 -3.05 -9.12 13.51
N ALA A 57 -2.00 -8.38 13.14
CA ALA A 57 -0.66 -8.55 13.68
C ALA A 57 -0.62 -8.32 15.21
N ASN A 58 -1.33 -7.30 15.70
CA ASN A 58 -1.37 -7.00 17.13
C ASN A 58 -2.09 -8.10 17.94
N ILE A 59 -3.17 -8.68 17.40
CA ILE A 59 -3.85 -9.84 18.00
C ILE A 59 -2.92 -11.07 18.02
N ALA A 60 -2.17 -11.29 16.95
CA ALA A 60 -1.22 -12.40 16.87
C ALA A 60 -0.08 -12.26 17.89
N LEU A 61 0.46 -11.05 18.08
CA LEU A 61 1.46 -10.76 19.13
C LEU A 61 0.91 -10.96 20.53
N ALA A 62 -0.34 -10.54 20.79
CA ALA A 62 -0.99 -10.78 22.07
C ALA A 62 -1.10 -12.28 22.37
N ARG A 63 -1.49 -13.10 21.39
CA ARG A 63 -1.52 -14.56 21.52
C ARG A 63 -0.13 -15.18 21.73
N ASP A 64 0.89 -14.70 21.01
CA ASP A 64 2.26 -15.19 21.20
C ASP A 64 2.80 -14.85 22.60
N SER A 65 2.49 -13.65 23.11
CA SER A 65 2.88 -13.25 24.46
C SER A 65 2.25 -14.14 25.54
N GLY A 66 0.98 -14.50 25.37
CA GLY A 66 0.29 -15.49 26.22
C GLY A 66 0.94 -16.87 26.11
N CYS A 67 1.24 -17.33 24.89
CA CYS A 67 1.95 -18.60 24.66
C CYS A 67 3.30 -18.64 25.38
N ARG A 68 4.09 -17.56 25.34
CA ARG A 68 5.40 -17.49 26.01
C ARG A 68 5.24 -17.44 27.53
N GLN A 69 4.23 -16.75 28.05
CA GLN A 69 3.92 -16.75 29.49
C GLN A 69 3.53 -18.16 29.96
N ASP A 70 2.64 -18.82 29.23
CA ASP A 70 2.23 -20.19 29.48
C ASP A 70 3.40 -21.16 29.37
N ALA A 71 4.27 -21.03 28.36
CA ALA A 71 5.46 -21.86 28.20
C ALA A 71 6.47 -21.66 29.36
N ARG A 72 6.62 -20.43 29.86
CA ARG A 72 7.46 -20.15 31.04
C ARG A 72 6.88 -20.75 32.31
N ALA A 73 5.54 -20.71 32.48
CA ALA A 73 4.84 -21.35 33.58
C ALA A 73 4.86 -22.90 33.46
N ALA A 74 4.72 -23.41 32.24
CA ALA A 74 4.73 -24.82 31.87
C ALA A 74 6.14 -25.46 31.87
N ARG A 75 7.21 -24.70 32.13
CA ARG A 75 8.49 -25.30 32.56
C ARG A 75 8.35 -26.12 33.86
N TRP A 76 7.22 -25.99 34.57
CA TRP A 76 6.79 -26.85 35.67
C TRP A 76 5.79 -27.96 35.29
N GLY A 77 5.31 -28.03 34.04
CA GLY A 77 4.29 -28.99 33.61
C GLY A 77 4.15 -29.06 32.08
N GLN A 78 4.51 -30.22 31.52
CA GLN A 78 4.63 -30.58 30.10
C GLN A 78 3.51 -30.12 29.13
N ARG A 79 3.48 -28.84 28.73
CA ARG A 79 2.81 -28.40 27.50
C ARG A 79 3.79 -27.66 26.59
N LEU A 80 4.24 -28.35 25.55
CA LEU A 80 4.96 -27.74 24.43
C LEU A 80 3.95 -27.01 23.51
N SER A 81 3.58 -25.80 23.88
CA SER A 81 2.96 -24.85 22.95
C SER A 81 4.04 -24.38 21.97
N ARG A 82 3.86 -24.59 20.65
CA ARG A 82 4.76 -24.00 19.64
C ARG A 82 4.45 -22.50 19.51
N CYS A 83 5.16 -21.67 20.25
CA CYS A 83 5.10 -20.21 20.09
C CYS A 83 5.78 -19.78 18.78
N PHE A 84 5.61 -18.52 18.37
CA PHE A 84 6.25 -18.00 17.17
C PHE A 84 7.77 -18.04 17.30
N SER A 85 8.43 -18.35 16.17
CA SER A 85 9.87 -18.15 16.04
C SER A 85 10.20 -16.66 16.21
N ASP A 86 11.41 -16.33 16.66
CA ASP A 86 11.78 -14.93 16.88
C ASP A 86 11.77 -14.12 15.57
N VAL A 87 12.07 -14.75 14.42
CA VAL A 87 11.93 -14.15 13.08
C VAL A 87 10.46 -13.81 12.79
N THR A 88 9.54 -14.77 13.00
CA THR A 88 8.11 -14.54 12.77
C THR A 88 7.56 -13.47 13.71
N ARG A 89 8.01 -13.44 14.96
CA ARG A 89 7.61 -12.39 15.90
C ARG A 89 8.09 -11.02 15.44
N TRP A 90 9.34 -10.92 14.98
CA TRP A 90 9.92 -9.68 14.45
C TRP A 90 9.10 -9.16 13.27
N GLU A 91 8.77 -10.01 12.30
CA GLU A 91 7.97 -9.64 11.13
C GLU A 91 6.59 -9.10 11.53
N VAL A 92 5.91 -9.77 12.46
CA VAL A 92 4.58 -9.38 12.93
C VAL A 92 4.67 -8.07 13.73
N GLU A 93 5.74 -7.85 14.50
CA GLU A 93 5.99 -6.61 15.24
C GLU A 93 6.28 -5.43 14.29
N ALA A 94 7.04 -5.66 13.21
CA ALA A 94 7.26 -4.71 12.13
C ALA A 94 5.96 -4.34 11.42
N LEU A 95 5.07 -5.30 11.20
CA LEU A 95 3.77 -5.08 10.56
C LEU A 95 2.81 -4.29 11.47
N ALA A 96 2.86 -4.56 12.77
CA ALA A 96 1.98 -3.92 13.75
C ALA A 96 2.39 -2.47 14.03
N ARG A 97 3.69 -2.19 14.20
CA ARG A 97 4.21 -0.92 14.75
C ARG A 97 5.24 -0.21 13.85
N GLY A 98 5.56 -0.81 12.70
CA GLY A 98 6.55 -0.33 11.76
C GLY A 98 7.97 -0.89 12.03
N PRO A 99 8.85 -0.90 11.01
CA PRO A 99 10.19 -1.48 11.11
C PRO A 99 11.11 -0.79 12.12
N ALA A 100 10.93 0.50 12.38
CA ALA A 100 11.71 1.23 13.39
C ALA A 100 11.35 0.82 14.83
N ALA A 101 10.10 0.40 15.09
CA ALA A 101 9.66 -0.03 16.41
C ALA A 101 10.22 -1.41 16.82
N VAL A 102 10.89 -2.11 15.90
CA VAL A 102 11.48 -3.43 16.17
C VAL A 102 12.94 -3.34 16.64
N GLY A 103 13.62 -2.22 16.38
CA GLY A 103 14.94 -1.93 16.95
C GLY A 103 14.89 -1.46 18.40
N GLU A 104 13.86 -0.69 18.77
CA GLU A 104 13.64 -0.16 20.12
C GLU A 104 12.24 -0.54 20.63
N PRO A 105 12.08 -1.71 21.29
CA PRO A 105 10.80 -2.17 21.79
C PRO A 105 10.32 -1.26 22.94
N GLY A 106 9.50 -0.27 22.62
CA GLY A 106 8.89 0.65 23.59
C GLY A 106 8.84 2.11 23.14
N GLU A 107 9.68 2.50 22.16
CA GLU A 107 9.83 3.89 21.69
C GLU A 107 9.40 4.09 20.23
N GLY A 108 8.45 3.28 19.76
CA GLY A 108 7.87 3.47 18.45
C GLY A 108 7.15 4.82 18.37
N SER A 109 7.85 5.86 17.90
CA SER A 109 7.27 7.17 17.59
C SER A 109 6.04 6.99 16.70
N ILE A 110 5.04 7.85 16.82
CA ILE A 110 3.82 7.84 15.97
C ILE A 110 4.20 7.79 14.47
N ALA A 111 5.36 8.36 14.11
CA ALA A 111 5.92 8.29 12.77
C ALA A 111 6.23 6.85 12.31
N SER A 112 6.73 5.96 13.18
CA SER A 112 7.00 4.56 12.83
C SER A 112 5.70 3.78 12.61
N TRP A 113 4.68 4.06 13.42
CA TRP A 113 3.36 3.42 13.31
C TRP A 113 2.66 3.76 12.00
N LEU A 114 2.85 4.97 11.51
CA LEU A 114 2.24 5.44 10.26
C LEU A 114 3.03 5.06 9.01
N ALA A 115 4.29 4.63 9.14
CA ALA A 115 5.14 4.33 7.99
C ALA A 115 4.53 3.23 7.09
N VAL A 116 4.09 2.11 7.68
CA VAL A 116 3.49 0.99 6.93
C VAL A 116 2.14 1.39 6.30
N PRO A 117 1.18 2.00 7.03
CA PRO A 117 -0.05 2.53 6.44
C PRO A 117 0.16 3.54 5.31
N LEU A 118 1.14 4.45 5.44
CA LEU A 118 1.45 5.44 4.41
C LEU A 118 2.01 4.80 3.14
N VAL A 119 2.91 3.82 3.30
CA VAL A 119 3.45 3.06 2.16
C VAL A 119 2.33 2.34 1.43
N TYR A 120 1.44 1.65 2.15
CA TYR A 120 0.29 0.98 1.56
C TYR A 120 -0.71 1.95 0.91
N SER A 121 -0.91 3.14 1.47
CA SER A 121 -1.71 4.20 0.84
C SER A 121 -1.10 4.65 -0.48
N ALA A 122 0.20 4.91 -0.53
CA ALA A 122 0.89 5.30 -1.76
C ALA A 122 0.78 4.19 -2.83
N ILE A 123 1.02 2.93 -2.44
CA ILE A 123 0.87 1.76 -3.32
C ILE A 123 -0.57 1.65 -3.83
N GLY A 124 -1.56 1.76 -2.96
CA GLY A 124 -2.98 1.71 -3.32
C GLY A 124 -3.37 2.78 -4.33
N GLY A 125 -2.87 4.01 -4.16
CA GLY A 125 -3.11 5.11 -5.10
C GLY A 125 -2.51 4.85 -6.49
N VAL A 126 -1.31 4.26 -6.55
CA VAL A 126 -0.66 3.88 -7.82
C VAL A 126 -1.38 2.71 -8.49
N LEU A 127 -1.74 1.66 -7.72
CA LEU A 127 -2.42 0.49 -8.25
C LEU A 127 -3.83 0.81 -8.77
N ALA A 128 -4.52 1.80 -8.20
CA ALA A 128 -5.84 2.24 -8.66
C ALA A 128 -5.83 2.91 -10.05
N GLN A 129 -4.67 3.28 -10.58
CA GLN A 129 -4.54 3.77 -11.96
C GLN A 129 -4.46 2.65 -12.99
N LEU A 130 -4.17 1.42 -12.56
CA LEU A 130 -4.00 0.26 -13.42
C LEU A 130 -5.32 -0.48 -13.66
N SER A 131 -5.37 -1.29 -14.72
CA SER A 131 -6.48 -2.21 -14.94
C SER A 131 -6.49 -3.30 -13.85
N LEU A 132 -7.69 -3.80 -13.49
CA LEU A 132 -7.88 -4.74 -12.37
C LEU A 132 -6.90 -5.93 -12.35
N ARG A 133 -6.61 -6.52 -13.52
CA ARG A 133 -5.63 -7.62 -13.65
C ARG A 133 -4.21 -7.18 -13.29
N LYS A 134 -3.79 -6.01 -13.77
CA LYS A 134 -2.47 -5.44 -13.47
C LYS A 134 -2.38 -4.99 -12.01
N ALA A 135 -3.46 -4.47 -11.45
CA ALA A 135 -3.55 -4.12 -10.03
C ALA A 135 -3.41 -5.35 -9.11
N LEU A 136 -4.06 -6.47 -9.46
CA LEU A 136 -3.92 -7.73 -8.73
C LEU A 136 -2.50 -8.29 -8.78
N VAL A 137 -1.90 -8.37 -9.97
CA VAL A 137 -0.52 -8.86 -10.14
C VAL A 137 0.46 -7.91 -9.46
N GLY A 138 0.30 -6.60 -9.63
CA GLY A 138 1.13 -5.59 -8.99
C GLY A 138 1.02 -5.64 -7.47
N GLY A 139 -0.19 -5.76 -6.92
CA GLY A 139 -0.42 -5.91 -5.49
C GLY A 139 0.24 -7.17 -4.92
N LEU A 140 0.12 -8.31 -5.61
CA LEU A 140 0.77 -9.56 -5.21
C LEU A 140 2.30 -9.42 -5.19
N ILE A 141 2.89 -8.85 -6.24
CA ILE A 141 4.34 -8.63 -6.33
C ILE A 141 4.80 -7.72 -5.18
N VAL A 142 4.11 -6.61 -4.95
CA VAL A 142 4.44 -5.68 -3.87
C VAL A 142 4.35 -6.37 -2.51
N GLN A 143 3.35 -7.22 -2.28
CA GLN A 143 3.23 -7.99 -1.05
C GLN A 143 4.39 -8.98 -0.88
N LEU A 144 4.80 -9.68 -1.94
CA LEU A 144 5.92 -10.62 -1.89
C LEU A 144 7.25 -9.91 -1.64
N VAL A 145 7.47 -8.75 -2.28
CA VAL A 145 8.66 -7.92 -2.06
C VAL A 145 8.68 -7.42 -0.61
N LEU A 146 7.55 -6.94 -0.09
CA LEU A 146 7.46 -6.47 1.29
C LEU A 146 7.79 -7.61 2.27
N LEU A 147 7.20 -8.79 2.08
CA LEU A 147 7.50 -9.97 2.90
C LEU A 147 8.98 -10.34 2.83
N GLY A 148 9.59 -10.33 1.64
CA GLY A 148 11.01 -10.62 1.47
C GLY A 148 11.92 -9.61 2.17
N VAL A 149 11.59 -8.31 2.07
CA VAL A 149 12.33 -7.24 2.76
C VAL A 149 12.21 -7.37 4.28
N LEU A 150 11.00 -7.63 4.78
CA LEU A 150 10.77 -7.84 6.21
C LEU A 150 11.49 -9.08 6.72
N ALA A 151 11.46 -10.20 5.99
CA ALA A 151 12.17 -11.42 6.34
C ALA A 151 13.69 -11.21 6.36
N ALA A 152 14.23 -10.48 5.38
CA ALA A 152 15.65 -10.13 5.35
C ALA A 152 16.03 -9.26 6.55
N MET A 153 15.25 -8.22 6.86
CA MET A 153 15.48 -7.37 8.02
C MET A 153 15.37 -8.15 9.34
N ALA A 154 14.39 -9.04 9.45
CA ALA A 154 14.24 -9.94 10.60
C ALA A 154 15.49 -10.79 10.78
N PHE A 155 15.97 -11.42 9.70
CA PHE A 155 17.19 -12.23 9.73
C PHE A 155 18.41 -11.42 10.20
N PHE A 156 18.64 -10.23 9.63
CA PHE A 156 19.75 -9.38 10.05
C PHE A 156 19.63 -8.97 11.52
N SER A 157 18.43 -8.60 11.99
CA SER A 157 18.23 -8.19 13.38
C SER A 157 18.40 -9.30 14.41
N VAL A 158 18.12 -10.56 14.05
CA VAL A 158 18.19 -11.70 14.97
C VAL A 158 19.59 -12.33 14.98
N TYR A 159 20.29 -12.33 13.85
CA TYR A 159 21.53 -13.10 13.68
C TYR A 159 22.80 -12.26 13.50
N VAL A 160 22.67 -10.99 13.13
CA VAL A 160 23.81 -10.10 12.84
C VAL A 160 23.85 -8.88 13.77
N GLY A 161 22.69 -8.47 14.31
CA GLY A 161 22.53 -7.39 15.27
C GLY A 161 22.78 -7.80 16.72
#